data_AF-A0A9E3ZYS8-F1
#
_entry.id   AF-A0A9E3ZYS8-F1
#
_cell.length_a   1.000
_cell.length_b   1.000
_cell.length_c   1.000
_cell.angle_alpha   90.00
_cell.angle_beta   90.00
_cell.angle_gamma   90.00
#
_symmetry.space_group_name_H-M   'P 1'
#
loop_
_entity.id
_entity.type
_entity.pdbx_description
1 polymer ?
#
loop_
_entity_poly.entity_id
_entity_poly.type
_entity_poly.pdbx_seq_one_letter_code
_entity_poly.pdbx_strand_id
1 'polypeptide(L)'
;MSSENKVEERLSAVEDRLNRLEDLLVGISQKLDQKPQPTAIDEEKGEAFKGWVTDYVSMRLQQLVPETCDHPAEAKAGEGPFLGNTSIRCTEEVVHRVKRIPIPFVREMVVQRVADNARRANVDVVEIDFFEKAATF
;
A
#
# COMPACT_ATOMS: atom_id res chain seq x y z
N MET A 1 -12.85 24.26 -61.34
CA MET A 1 -14.24 24.58 -60.95
C MET A 1 -15.01 23.39 -60.40
N SER A 2 -15.45 22.37 -61.16
CA SER A 2 -16.26 21.26 -60.57
C SER A 2 -15.54 20.37 -59.55
N SER A 3 -14.21 20.23 -59.64
CA SER A 3 -13.42 19.45 -58.69
C SER A 3 -13.22 20.17 -57.36
N GLU A 4 -13.05 21.50 -57.38
CA GLU A 4 -12.86 22.33 -56.19
C GLU A 4 -14.13 22.35 -55.34
N ASN A 5 -15.30 22.54 -55.98
CA ASN A 5 -16.59 22.49 -55.29
C ASN A 5 -16.84 21.15 -54.59
N LYS A 6 -16.42 20.03 -55.20
CA LYS A 6 -16.55 18.69 -54.60
C LYS A 6 -15.62 18.50 -53.40
N VAL A 7 -14.45 19.14 -53.40
CA VAL A 7 -13.53 19.10 -52.26
C VAL A 7 -14.08 19.94 -51.11
N GLU A 8 -14.60 21.14 -51.38
CA GLU A 8 -15.24 22.00 -50.37
C GLU A 8 -16.46 21.31 -49.73
N GLU A 9 -17.31 20.66 -50.53
CA GLU A 9 -18.47 19.92 -50.01
C GLU A 9 -18.06 18.76 -49.10
N ARG A 10 -17.00 18.03 -49.46
CA ARG A 10 -16.46 16.95 -48.62
C ARG A 10 -15.80 17.48 -47.36
N LEU A 11 -15.14 18.64 -47.42
CA LEU A 11 -14.51 19.25 -46.26
C LEU A 11 -15.57 19.72 -45.26
N SER A 12 -16.60 20.42 -45.73
CA SER A 12 -17.74 20.84 -44.91
C SER A 12 -18.45 19.65 -44.25
N ALA A 13 -18.67 18.55 -44.99
CA ALA A 13 -19.25 17.34 -44.41
C ALA A 13 -18.37 16.67 -43.34
N VAL A 14 -17.04 16.83 -43.43
CA VAL A 14 -16.10 16.34 -42.42
C VAL A 14 -16.10 17.24 -41.19
N GLU A 15 -16.12 18.56 -41.37
CA GLU A 15 -16.21 19.54 -40.29
C GLU A 15 -17.49 19.35 -39.48
N ASP A 16 -18.64 19.16 -40.14
CA ASP A 16 -19.91 18.87 -39.46
C ASP A 16 -19.87 17.58 -38.64
N ARG A 17 -19.17 16.55 -39.14
CA ARG A 17 -18.98 15.30 -38.40
C ARG A 17 -18.05 15.49 -37.21
N LEU A 18 -17.02 16.31 -37.36
CA LEU A 18 -16.07 16.61 -36.29
C LEU A 18 -16.77 17.37 -35.15
N ASN A 19 -17.56 18.39 -35.47
CA ASN A 19 -18.33 19.16 -34.50
C ASN A 19 -19.30 18.27 -33.71
N ARG A 20 -20.01 17.35 -34.38
CA ARG A 20 -20.89 16.38 -33.69
C ARG A 20 -20.12 15.45 -32.75
N LEU A 21 -18.91 15.02 -33.12
CA LEU A 21 -18.08 14.20 -32.26
C LEU A 21 -17.60 14.99 -31.05
N GLU A 22 -17.23 16.25 -31.23
CA GLU A 22 -16.84 17.14 -30.14
C GLU A 22 -17.99 17.35 -29.14
N ASP A 23 -19.20 17.64 -29.62
CA ASP A 23 -20.39 17.77 -28.78
C ASP A 23 -20.68 16.49 -27.98
N LEU A 24 -20.54 15.32 -28.60
CA LEU A 24 -20.74 14.04 -27.93
C LEU A 24 -19.66 13.78 -26.89
N LEU A 25 -18.40 14.10 -27.18
CA LEU A 25 -17.29 13.94 -26.23
C LEU A 25 -17.46 14.87 -25.02
N VAL A 26 -17.87 16.12 -25.25
CA VAL A 26 -18.20 17.06 -24.17
C VAL A 26 -19.36 16.54 -23.32
N GLY A 27 -20.42 16.02 -23.96
CA GLY A 27 -21.56 15.43 -23.25
C GLY A 27 -21.20 14.19 -22.43
N ILE A 28 -20.28 13.35 -22.93
CA ILE A 28 -19.77 12.18 -22.19
C ILE A 28 -18.88 12.64 -21.03
N SER A 29 -17.98 13.60 -21.25
CA SER A 29 -17.13 14.16 -20.20
C SER A 29 -17.97 14.72 -19.06
N GLN A 30 -18.99 15.52 -19.36
CA GLN A 30 -19.89 16.08 -18.34
C GLN A 30 -20.64 14.99 -17.55
N LYS A 31 -21.04 13.90 -18.21
CA LYS A 31 -21.67 12.76 -17.53
C LYS A 31 -20.69 11.95 -16.66
N LEU A 32 -19.42 11.89 -17.05
CA LEU A 32 -18.37 11.23 -16.27
C LEU A 32 -17.92 12.09 -15.08
N ASP A 33 -17.85 13.41 -15.26
CA ASP A 33 -17.51 14.39 -14.22
C ASP A 33 -18.65 14.57 -13.20
N GLN A 34 -19.89 14.23 -13.59
CA GLN A 34 -20.97 13.98 -12.65
C GLN A 34 -20.69 12.68 -11.89
N LYS A 35 -19.72 12.75 -10.97
CA LYS A 35 -19.55 11.75 -9.93
C LYS A 35 -20.90 11.67 -9.20
N PRO A 36 -21.60 10.51 -9.21
CA PRO A 36 -22.84 10.37 -8.46
C PRO A 36 -22.50 10.72 -7.02
N GLN A 37 -23.07 11.82 -6.54
CA GLN A 37 -22.94 12.22 -5.15
C GLN A 37 -23.52 11.07 -4.33
N PRO A 38 -22.74 10.45 -3.43
CA PRO A 38 -23.26 9.37 -2.62
C PRO A 38 -24.50 9.90 -1.90
N THR A 39 -25.65 9.29 -2.17
CA THR A 39 -26.87 9.64 -1.46
C THR A 39 -26.78 9.05 -0.06
N ALA A 40 -27.51 9.60 0.91
CA ALA A 40 -27.53 9.05 2.27
C ALA A 40 -27.88 7.54 2.31
N ILE A 41 -28.66 7.08 1.32
CA ILE A 41 -29.03 5.67 1.13
C ILE A 41 -27.83 4.81 0.67
N ASP A 42 -26.90 5.37 -0.10
CA ASP A 42 -25.70 4.68 -0.54
C ASP A 42 -24.66 4.55 0.58
N GLU A 43 -24.59 5.55 1.46
CA GLU A 43 -23.77 5.48 2.68
C GLU A 43 -24.30 4.43 3.66
N GLU A 44 -25.62 4.40 3.90
CA GLU A 44 -26.25 3.41 4.78
C GLU A 44 -26.07 1.98 4.25
N LYS A 45 -26.24 1.76 2.94
CA LYS A 45 -25.94 0.46 2.29
C LYS A 45 -24.46 0.11 2.36
N GLY A 46 -23.58 1.10 2.23
CA GLY A 46 -22.13 0.92 2.36
C GLY A 46 -21.73 0.48 3.76
N GLU A 47 -22.30 1.10 4.80
CA GLU A 47 -22.06 0.70 6.20
C GLU A 47 -22.65 -0.68 6.51
N ALA A 48 -23.88 -0.97 6.04
CA ALA A 48 -24.47 -2.29 6.16
C ALA A 48 -23.61 -3.38 5.48
N PHE A 49 -23.04 -3.07 4.31
CA PHE A 49 -22.14 -3.97 3.59
C PHE A 49 -20.83 -4.18 4.34
N LYS A 50 -20.22 -3.13 4.90
CA LYS A 50 -19.01 -3.24 5.74
C LYS A 50 -19.25 -4.12 6.97
N GLY A 51 -20.39 -3.93 7.64
CA GLY A 51 -20.80 -4.78 8.78
C GLY A 51 -20.89 -6.24 8.36
N TRP A 52 -21.61 -6.52 7.27
CA TRP A 52 -21.76 -7.87 6.76
C TRP A 52 -20.42 -8.53 6.36
N VAL A 53 -19.53 -7.80 5.68
CA VAL A 53 -18.19 -8.32 5.33
C VAL A 53 -17.40 -8.64 6.59
N THR A 54 -17.46 -7.77 7.60
CA THR A 54 -16.75 -7.97 8.87
C THR A 54 -17.23 -9.23 9.59
N ASP A 55 -18.55 -9.42 9.67
CA ASP A 55 -19.15 -10.61 10.28
C ASP A 55 -18.78 -11.88 9.51
N TYR A 56 -18.88 -11.84 8.18
CA TYR A 56 -18.56 -12.97 7.32
C TYR A 56 -17.08 -13.39 7.41
N VAL A 57 -16.16 -12.42 7.35
CA VAL A 57 -14.72 -12.68 7.48
C VAL A 57 -14.39 -13.19 8.88
N SER A 58 -14.98 -12.63 9.93
CA SER A 58 -14.77 -13.10 11.31
C SER A 58 -15.22 -14.54 11.49
N MET A 59 -16.44 -14.88 11.02
CA MET A 59 -16.94 -16.26 11.03
C MET A 59 -16.01 -17.19 10.23
N ARG A 60 -15.51 -16.74 9.07
CA ARG A 60 -14.67 -17.59 8.23
C ARG A 60 -13.29 -17.80 8.83
N LEU A 61 -12.69 -16.79 9.46
CA LEU A 61 -11.43 -16.91 10.17
C LEU A 61 -11.54 -17.89 11.34
N GLN A 62 -12.63 -17.86 12.11
CA GLN A 62 -12.88 -18.85 13.16
C GLN A 62 -12.92 -20.29 12.64
N GLN A 63 -13.36 -20.49 11.40
CA GLN A 63 -13.39 -21.83 10.77
C GLN A 63 -12.05 -22.27 10.18
N LEU A 64 -11.12 -21.33 9.91
CA LEU A 64 -9.80 -21.62 9.34
C LEU A 64 -8.69 -21.77 10.39
N VAL A 65 -8.97 -21.47 11.66
CA VAL A 65 -8.04 -21.61 12.77
C VAL A 65 -8.30 -22.96 13.45
N PRO A 66 -7.39 -23.95 13.34
CA PRO A 66 -7.44 -25.12 14.21
C PRO A 66 -7.20 -24.68 15.67
N GLU A 67 -7.76 -25.40 16.64
CA GLU A 67 -7.50 -25.24 18.10
C GLU A 67 -5.99 -25.34 18.46
N THR A 68 -5.13 -25.66 17.49
CA THR A 68 -3.67 -25.75 17.60
C THR A 68 -2.95 -24.56 16.95
N CYS A 69 -3.63 -23.44 16.65
CA CYS A 69 -2.91 -22.19 16.49
C CYS A 69 -2.25 -21.87 17.83
N ASP A 70 -1.00 -22.31 17.95
CA ASP A 70 -0.08 -22.02 19.03
C ASP A 70 0.16 -20.52 19.01
N HIS A 71 -0.77 -19.79 19.64
CA HIS A 71 -0.52 -18.41 20.03
C HIS A 71 0.57 -18.57 21.09
N PRO A 72 1.82 -18.15 20.81
CA PRO A 72 2.85 -18.27 21.81
C PRO A 72 2.32 -17.54 23.04
N ALA A 73 2.18 -18.30 24.14
CA ALA A 73 1.75 -17.77 25.42
C ALA A 73 2.55 -16.50 25.68
N GLU A 74 1.83 -15.38 25.80
CA GLU A 74 2.33 -14.02 26.01
C GLU A 74 3.84 -14.01 26.21
N ALA A 75 4.58 -13.71 25.14
CA ALA A 75 6.02 -13.65 25.17
C ALA A 75 6.42 -12.88 26.45
N LYS A 76 7.05 -13.60 27.38
CA LYS A 76 7.56 -13.04 28.63
C LYS A 76 8.18 -11.69 28.29
N ALA A 77 7.74 -10.65 28.98
CA ALA A 77 8.06 -9.24 28.75
C ALA A 77 9.56 -8.90 28.98
N GLY A 78 10.46 -9.66 28.35
CA GLY A 78 11.92 -9.53 28.42
C GLY A 78 12.64 -9.86 27.12
N GLU A 79 11.95 -10.30 26.06
CA GLU A 79 12.57 -10.53 24.75
C GLU A 79 12.06 -9.52 23.73
N GLY A 80 12.83 -8.45 23.53
CA GLY A 80 12.54 -7.41 22.54
C GLY A 80 12.38 -7.92 21.10
N PRO A 81 11.91 -7.07 20.18
CA PRO A 81 11.71 -7.43 18.78
C PRO A 81 13.00 -7.90 18.11
N PHE A 82 12.86 -8.64 17.02
CA PHE A 82 14.01 -9.03 16.20
C PHE A 82 14.46 -7.92 15.25
N LEU A 83 15.76 -7.86 14.97
CA LEU A 83 16.36 -6.90 14.06
C LEU A 83 16.04 -7.29 12.61
N GLY A 84 14.99 -6.68 12.05
CA GLY A 84 14.58 -6.91 10.65
C GLY A 84 14.18 -8.37 10.41
N ASN A 85 14.84 -9.01 9.44
CA ASN A 85 14.64 -10.42 9.06
C ASN A 85 15.66 -11.37 9.74
N THR A 86 16.40 -10.91 10.75
CA THR A 86 17.45 -11.69 11.41
C THR A 86 16.97 -12.29 12.72
N SER A 87 17.69 -13.30 13.23
CA SER A 87 17.44 -13.92 14.54
C SER A 87 18.04 -13.16 15.72
N ILE A 88 18.58 -11.94 15.49
CA ILE A 88 19.20 -11.12 16.52
C ILE A 88 18.13 -10.29 17.24
N ARG A 89 18.08 -10.37 18.57
CA ARG A 89 17.14 -9.58 19.38
C ARG A 89 17.62 -8.14 19.45
N CYS A 90 16.69 -7.20 19.48
CA CYS A 90 16.99 -5.78 19.64
C CYS A 90 15.90 -5.06 20.46
N THR A 91 16.23 -3.87 20.92
CA THR A 91 15.27 -2.99 21.59
C THR A 91 14.30 -2.35 20.59
N GLU A 92 13.14 -1.90 21.06
CA GLU A 92 12.14 -1.22 20.21
C GLU A 92 12.70 0.06 19.57
N GLU A 93 13.61 0.75 20.28
CA GLU A 93 14.29 1.95 19.77
C GLU A 93 15.10 1.66 18.51
N VAL A 94 15.77 0.50 18.45
CA VAL A 94 16.55 0.05 17.28
C VAL A 94 15.62 -0.24 16.11
N VAL A 95 14.48 -0.92 16.34
CA VAL A 95 13.48 -1.16 15.29
C VAL A 95 12.96 0.14 14.71
N HIS A 96 12.63 1.10 15.56
CA HIS A 96 12.19 2.43 15.12
C HIS A 96 13.29 3.15 14.32
N ARG A 97 14.54 3.05 14.75
CA ARG A 97 15.70 3.64 14.06
C ARG A 97 15.93 3.04 12.67
N VAL A 98 15.74 1.74 12.51
CA VAL A 98 15.83 1.03 11.22
C VAL A 98 14.67 1.43 10.28
N LYS A 99 13.44 1.56 10.79
CA LYS A 99 12.28 2.02 10.00
C LYS A 99 12.48 3.41 9.40
N ARG A 100 13.21 4.29 10.10
CA ARG A 100 13.53 5.66 9.64
C ARG A 100 14.54 5.73 8.49
N ILE A 101 15.22 4.64 8.13
CA ILE A 101 16.14 4.60 6.98
C ILE A 101 15.30 4.66 5.70
N PRO A 102 15.37 5.73 4.88
CA PRO A 102 14.42 5.91 3.78
C PRO A 102 14.61 4.91 2.64
N ILE A 103 15.87 4.57 2.35
CA ILE A 103 16.25 3.74 1.20
C ILE A 103 16.22 2.27 1.61
N PRO A 104 15.33 1.42 1.04
CA PRO A 104 15.19 0.02 1.44
C PRO A 104 16.50 -0.78 1.35
N PHE A 105 17.29 -0.58 0.29
CA PHE A 105 18.58 -1.27 0.12
C PHE A 105 19.57 -0.95 1.26
N VAL A 106 19.67 0.33 1.64
CA VAL A 106 20.55 0.77 2.74
C VAL A 106 20.06 0.20 4.07
N ARG A 107 18.74 0.09 4.25
CA ARG A 107 18.13 -0.51 5.44
C ARG A 107 18.56 -1.96 5.62
N GLU A 108 18.40 -2.78 4.58
CA GLU A 108 18.80 -4.20 4.61
C GLU A 108 20.32 -4.34 4.84
N MET A 109 21.12 -3.50 4.18
CA MET A 109 22.57 -3.49 4.37
C MET A 109 22.98 -3.17 5.81
N VAL A 110 22.35 -2.18 6.44
CA VAL A 110 22.61 -1.81 7.85
C VAL A 110 22.15 -2.92 8.78
N VAL A 111 20.97 -3.49 8.57
CA VAL A 111 20.44 -4.62 9.36
C VAL A 111 21.41 -5.81 9.32
N GLN A 112 21.84 -6.22 8.12
CA GLN A 112 22.77 -7.33 7.94
C GLN A 112 24.12 -7.05 8.61
N ARG A 113 24.67 -5.84 8.44
CA ARG A 113 25.96 -5.46 9.05
C ARG A 113 25.88 -5.44 10.57
N VAL A 114 24.82 -4.88 11.15
CA VAL A 114 24.63 -4.86 12.60
C VAL A 114 24.47 -6.29 13.12
N ALA A 115 23.72 -7.15 12.41
CA ALA A 115 23.58 -8.56 12.79
C ALA A 115 24.91 -9.32 12.75
N ASP A 116 25.73 -9.12 11.72
CA ASP A 116 27.05 -9.74 11.63
C ASP A 116 28.00 -9.25 12.73
N ASN A 117 27.94 -7.95 13.06
CA ASN A 117 28.71 -7.41 14.19
C ASN A 117 28.23 -7.96 15.54
N ALA A 118 26.91 -8.08 15.75
CA ALA A 118 26.34 -8.66 16.97
C ALA A 118 26.78 -10.12 17.16
N ARG A 119 26.77 -10.92 16.08
CA ARG A 119 27.28 -12.31 16.11
C ARG A 119 28.77 -12.38 16.45
N ARG A 120 29.58 -11.48 15.88
CA ARG A 120 31.03 -11.42 16.17
C ARG A 120 31.33 -10.98 17.61
N ALA A 121 30.54 -10.05 18.13
CA ALA A 121 30.67 -9.55 19.50
C ALA A 121 29.97 -10.44 20.54
N ASN A 122 29.28 -11.51 20.11
CA ASN A 122 28.46 -12.39 20.92
C ASN A 122 27.45 -11.63 21.80
N VAL A 123 26.80 -10.64 21.18
CA VAL A 123 25.78 -9.79 21.81
C VAL A 123 24.41 -10.38 21.57
N ASP A 124 23.73 -10.76 22.65
CA ASP A 124 22.41 -11.40 22.58
C ASP A 124 21.29 -10.40 22.27
N VAL A 125 21.40 -9.15 22.73
CA VAL A 125 20.42 -8.08 22.52
C VAL A 125 21.10 -6.80 22.05
N VAL A 126 20.68 -6.28 20.90
CA VAL A 126 21.19 -5.03 20.33
C VAL A 126 20.45 -3.82 20.91
N GLU A 127 21.19 -3.02 21.66
CA GLU A 127 20.78 -1.71 22.14
C GLU A 127 21.15 -0.60 21.14
N ILE A 128 20.59 0.59 21.35
CA ILE A 128 20.77 1.73 20.43
C ILE A 128 22.24 2.14 20.28
N ASP A 129 23.02 2.13 21.37
CA ASP A 129 24.44 2.49 21.36
C ASP A 129 25.27 1.52 20.50
N PHE A 130 24.93 0.23 20.54
CA PHE A 130 25.58 -0.78 19.70
C PHE A 130 25.18 -0.59 18.24
N PHE A 131 23.89 -0.33 17.99
CA PHE A 131 23.38 -0.09 16.66
C PHE A 131 24.08 1.10 15.99
N GLU A 132 24.24 2.23 16.67
CA GLU A 132 24.89 3.42 16.08
C GLU A 132 26.37 3.18 15.78
N LYS A 133 27.09 2.48 16.66
CA LYS A 133 28.49 2.09 16.43
C LYS A 133 28.63 1.13 15.25
N ALA A 134 27.77 0.12 15.18
CA ALA A 134 27.82 -0.90 14.13
C ALA A 134 27.26 -0.44 12.77
N ALA A 135 26.36 0.56 12.77
CA ALA A 135 25.77 1.17 11.59
C ALA A 135 26.64 2.28 10.98
N THR A 136 27.74 2.66 11.64
CA THR A 136 28.70 3.63 11.09
C THR A 136 29.53 2.99 9.98
N PHE A 137 29.75 3.75 8.90
CA PHE A 137 30.51 3.32 7.72
C PHE A 137 32.01 3.44 7.95
#